data_AF-A0A497B3U1-F1
#
_entry.id   AF-A0A497B3U1-F1
#
_cell.length_a   1.000
_cell.length_b   1.000
_cell.length_c   1.000
_cell.angle_alpha   90.00
_cell.angle_beta   90.00
_cell.angle_gamma   90.00
#
_symmetry.space_group_name_H-M   'P 1'
#
loop_
_entity.id
_entity.type
_entity.pdbx_description
1 polymer ?
#
loop_
_entity_poly.entity_id
_entity_poly.type
_entity_poly.pdbx_seq_one_letter_code
_entity_poly.pdbx_strand_id
1 'polypeptide(L)'
;MGKVPEAYYQFIMHYAPYFYVIATAMAQNPPAGQKNVTVEDGSKFQVGYPVEIKDDAHAEWNKVAAVNGNTLTMENNLQYAYYVNKNGRLEGPDPDFGKGAFPAAFAIDFLYQAYSAEQFESQKTDILAKITELADFILAQQCMDPAKKAYGGFKNSETGTEHWSIDAGRCIPPLLKAYELTGTVGYLNAAKLAGATFLYNMQHKPAEENVHDKYYGGFARYVDINDNWSHLMMVEDLYDFIGLKMLAETYDTDNKSKYETMMSDAAEFLREGFEQLYLYFDPKPNGDGKWHRVGVNETECYDDPISFALLGLYTYEGWSLTCQRVYNFIQTIRASAQYPAYHPAICWPGYIDVVTRFPACPYYDAITSGILWHIRAAHDKPSLAFSMQIIDKYQEEFMYWGPKFTDYSPVTPQKAMANVSWLAQLFLNYEEPLTPFTRILRSKGEHVLLYPIRQAEDKVAYSEPLDIQAIVSPTRVEEIFIEPGYMINDYITVYTFAPLRQHDKIRRKGKDYEVLGVQAFDFRGETAYFKANCRRLVGQ
;
A
#
# COMPACT_ATOMS: atom_id res chain seq x y z
N MET A 1 -16.40 -4.84 11.36
CA MET A 1 -15.77 -3.59 10.86
C MET A 1 -14.76 -3.10 11.88
N GLY A 2 -13.55 -2.81 11.41
CA GLY A 2 -12.49 -2.24 12.23
C GLY A 2 -12.66 -0.74 12.42
N LYS A 3 -11.74 -0.13 13.16
CA LYS A 3 -11.75 1.31 13.47
C LYS A 3 -10.66 2.00 12.67
N VAL A 4 -11.04 3.01 11.89
CA VAL A 4 -10.08 3.84 11.15
C VAL A 4 -9.48 4.86 12.12
N PRO A 5 -8.15 5.00 12.17
CA PRO A 5 -7.52 6.08 12.93
C PRO A 5 -7.93 7.44 12.38
N GLU A 6 -8.25 8.37 13.29
CA GLU A 6 -8.72 9.72 12.90
C GLU A 6 -7.71 10.43 11.98
N ALA A 7 -6.42 10.27 12.23
CA ALA A 7 -5.36 10.86 11.42
C ALA A 7 -5.41 10.41 9.94
N TYR A 8 -5.81 9.15 9.67
CA TYR A 8 -5.94 8.64 8.30
C TYR A 8 -7.13 9.26 7.60
N TYR A 9 -8.29 9.31 8.28
CA TYR A 9 -9.50 9.95 7.74
C TYR A 9 -9.26 11.45 7.46
N GLN A 10 -8.73 12.19 8.43
CA GLN A 10 -8.45 13.61 8.30
C GLN A 10 -7.43 13.91 7.20
N PHE A 11 -6.36 13.10 7.10
CA PHE A 11 -5.38 13.23 6.04
C PHE A 11 -6.01 13.14 4.65
N ILE A 12 -6.90 12.15 4.43
CA ILE A 12 -7.58 11.97 3.14
C ILE A 12 -8.54 13.13 2.88
N MET A 13 -9.35 13.52 3.86
CA MET A 13 -10.33 14.60 3.71
C MET A 13 -9.68 15.94 3.36
N HIS A 14 -8.54 16.26 3.97
CA HIS A 14 -7.89 17.56 3.81
C HIS A 14 -6.87 17.60 2.66
N TYR A 15 -6.12 16.53 2.42
CA TYR A 15 -5.02 16.54 1.45
C TYR A 15 -5.33 15.83 0.13
N ALA A 16 -6.44 15.10 -0.06
CA ALA A 16 -6.77 14.64 -1.41
C ALA A 16 -7.15 15.84 -2.30
N PRO A 17 -6.65 15.94 -3.55
CA PRO A 17 -6.00 14.91 -4.36
C PRO A 17 -4.47 15.08 -4.53
N TYR A 18 -3.75 15.53 -3.50
CA TYR A 18 -2.28 15.65 -3.57
C TYR A 18 -1.61 14.28 -3.48
N PHE A 19 -0.50 14.07 -4.20
CA PHE A 19 0.26 12.81 -4.15
C PHE A 19 0.91 12.60 -2.79
N TYR A 20 1.62 13.64 -2.32
CA TYR A 20 2.42 13.59 -1.10
C TYR A 20 2.20 14.82 -0.23
N VAL A 21 2.42 14.64 1.07
CA VAL A 21 2.40 15.67 2.10
C VAL A 21 3.72 15.60 2.86
N ILE A 22 4.35 16.75 3.09
CA ILE A 22 5.63 16.87 3.77
C ILE A 22 5.52 17.77 4.99
N ALA A 23 6.30 17.46 6.01
CA ALA A 23 6.45 18.31 7.19
C ALA A 23 7.57 19.34 6.99
N THR A 24 7.33 20.57 7.45
CA THR A 24 8.34 21.63 7.56
C THR A 24 8.33 22.16 8.99
N ALA A 25 9.50 22.17 9.65
CA ALA A 25 9.59 22.65 11.03
C ALA A 25 9.29 24.15 11.13
N MET A 26 8.74 24.55 12.28
CA MET A 26 8.56 25.96 12.63
C MET A 26 9.91 26.57 13.01
N ALA A 27 10.17 27.79 12.56
CA ALA A 27 11.34 28.55 12.97
C ALA A 27 11.07 29.44 14.21
N GLN A 28 9.80 29.68 14.55
CA GLN A 28 9.38 30.49 15.70
C GLN A 28 8.09 29.95 16.30
N ASN A 29 7.83 30.24 17.58
CA ASN A 29 6.58 29.88 18.25
C ASN A 29 5.45 30.81 17.79
N PRO A 30 4.46 30.37 17.00
CA PRO A 30 3.33 31.22 16.67
C PRO A 30 2.35 31.26 17.86
N PRO A 31 1.97 32.45 18.35
CA PRO A 31 1.02 32.57 19.46
C PRO A 31 -0.42 32.46 18.96
N ALA A 32 -1.30 32.01 19.86
CA ALA A 32 -2.74 31.96 19.61
C ALA A 32 -3.30 33.33 19.21
N GLY A 33 -4.33 33.33 18.36
CA GLY A 33 -5.01 34.53 17.87
C GLY A 33 -4.29 35.26 16.73
N GLN A 34 -3.09 34.82 16.32
CA GLN A 34 -2.37 35.36 15.16
C GLN A 34 -2.66 34.56 13.89
N LYS A 35 -2.27 35.09 12.73
CA LYS A 35 -2.33 34.38 11.44
C LYS A 35 -0.97 33.95 10.91
N ASN A 36 0.11 34.52 11.43
CA ASN A 36 1.44 34.31 10.86
C ASN A 36 2.13 33.12 11.52
N VAL A 37 2.66 32.22 10.71
CA VAL A 37 3.55 31.16 11.14
C VAL A 37 4.86 31.26 10.36
N THR A 38 5.97 31.32 11.08
CA THR A 38 7.31 31.35 10.47
C THR A 38 7.88 29.93 10.45
N VAL A 39 8.17 29.41 9.26
CA VAL A 39 8.72 28.07 9.02
C VAL A 39 10.19 28.13 8.62
N GLU A 40 10.90 27.00 8.67
CA GLU A 40 12.30 26.93 8.22
C GLU A 40 12.46 27.13 6.71
N ASP A 41 11.48 26.69 5.92
CA ASP A 41 11.49 26.80 4.46
C ASP A 41 10.08 27.10 3.92
N GLY A 42 9.83 28.37 3.62
CA GLY A 42 8.54 28.81 3.07
C GLY A 42 8.33 28.45 1.59
N SER A 43 9.38 28.03 0.87
CA SER A 43 9.27 27.67 -0.56
C SER A 43 8.45 26.40 -0.80
N LYS A 44 8.26 25.60 0.24
CA LYS A 44 7.45 24.37 0.24
C LYS A 44 5.93 24.63 0.25
N PHE A 45 5.50 25.88 0.36
CA PHE A 45 4.09 26.23 0.49
C PHE A 45 3.64 27.16 -0.63
N GLN A 46 2.37 27.03 -1.00
CA GLN A 46 1.73 27.90 -1.97
C GLN A 46 0.41 28.44 -1.42
N VAL A 47 -0.03 29.59 -1.94
CA VAL A 47 -1.35 30.13 -1.59
C VAL A 47 -2.42 29.11 -1.94
N GLY A 48 -3.31 28.88 -0.98
CA GLY A 48 -4.41 27.94 -1.09
C GLY A 48 -4.10 26.53 -0.61
N TYR A 49 -2.86 26.22 -0.22
CA TYR A 49 -2.53 24.90 0.33
C TYR A 49 -3.27 24.67 1.65
N PRO A 50 -3.96 23.52 1.81
CA PRO A 50 -4.39 23.07 3.13
C PRO A 50 -3.14 22.74 3.95
N VAL A 51 -3.13 23.09 5.22
CA VAL A 51 -2.02 22.79 6.12
C VAL A 51 -2.54 22.35 7.48
N GLU A 52 -1.82 21.42 8.10
CA GLU A 52 -1.98 21.07 9.51
C GLU A 52 -0.84 21.73 10.29
N ILE A 53 -1.20 22.59 11.24
CA ILE A 53 -0.27 23.21 12.19
C ILE A 53 -0.28 22.34 13.45
N LYS A 54 0.87 21.79 13.84
CA LYS A 54 0.94 20.86 14.97
C LYS A 54 2.22 20.98 15.79
N ASP A 55 2.11 20.64 17.07
CA ASP A 55 3.21 20.34 17.99
C ASP A 55 2.84 19.10 18.82
N ASP A 56 3.63 18.72 19.82
CA ASP A 56 3.37 17.53 20.65
C ASP A 56 2.08 17.65 21.50
N ALA A 57 1.45 18.83 21.57
CA ALA A 57 0.29 19.10 22.42
C ALA A 57 -0.98 19.44 21.63
N HIS A 58 -0.87 20.10 20.48
CA HIS A 58 -2.02 20.58 19.71
C HIS A 58 -1.83 20.33 18.22
N ALA A 59 -2.95 20.21 17.50
CA ALA A 59 -3.01 20.23 16.05
C ALA A 59 -4.25 21.02 15.59
N GLU A 60 -4.13 21.80 14.51
CA GLU A 60 -5.27 22.45 13.86
C GLU A 60 -5.11 22.57 12.35
N TRP A 61 -6.23 22.55 11.63
CA TRP A 61 -6.28 22.70 10.18
C TRP A 61 -6.48 24.15 9.78
N ASN A 62 -5.74 24.59 8.77
CA ASN A 62 -5.88 25.93 8.19
C ASN A 62 -5.51 25.89 6.69
N LYS A 63 -5.50 27.07 6.07
CA LYS A 63 -5.13 27.23 4.67
C LYS A 63 -4.21 28.42 4.51
N VAL A 64 -3.22 28.30 3.63
CA VAL A 64 -2.24 29.36 3.37
C VAL A 64 -2.88 30.49 2.57
N ALA A 65 -3.03 31.67 3.16
CA ALA A 65 -3.54 32.88 2.49
C ALA A 65 -2.44 33.66 1.75
N ALA A 66 -1.22 33.68 2.28
CA ALA A 66 -0.08 34.35 1.66
C ALA A 66 1.25 33.70 2.06
N VAL A 67 2.25 33.79 1.18
CA VAL A 67 3.63 33.34 1.42
C VAL A 67 4.56 34.53 1.23
N ASN A 68 5.29 34.92 2.28
CA ASN A 68 6.28 35.99 2.23
C ASN A 68 7.61 35.50 2.80
N GLY A 69 8.47 34.97 1.92
CA GLY A 69 9.66 34.22 2.33
C GLY A 69 9.25 33.05 3.24
N ASN A 70 9.82 33.02 4.44
CA ASN A 70 9.54 31.98 5.43
C ASN A 70 8.32 32.25 6.33
N THR A 71 7.63 33.38 6.15
CA THR A 71 6.40 33.68 6.91
C THR A 71 5.18 33.34 6.07
N LEU A 72 4.37 32.41 6.57
CA LEU A 72 3.09 32.02 6.00
C LEU A 72 1.98 32.75 6.76
N THR A 73 1.07 33.40 6.03
CA THR A 73 -0.16 33.95 6.60
C THR A 73 -1.29 32.95 6.39
N MET A 74 -1.94 32.53 7.47
CA MET A 74 -3.10 31.64 7.45
C MET A 74 -4.40 32.39 7.11
N GLU A 75 -5.39 31.71 6.54
CA GLU A 75 -6.72 32.29 6.31
C GLU A 75 -7.42 32.64 7.63
N ASN A 76 -7.34 31.74 8.62
CA ASN A 76 -7.94 31.90 9.95
C ASN A 76 -6.89 32.18 11.03
N ASN A 77 -7.32 32.82 12.13
CA ASN A 77 -6.48 32.97 13.32
C ASN A 77 -6.23 31.60 13.95
N LEU A 78 -5.01 31.37 14.43
CA LEU A 78 -4.62 30.17 15.16
C LEU A 78 -5.41 30.07 16.47
N GLN A 79 -5.98 28.91 16.77
CA GLN A 79 -6.70 28.67 18.02
C GLN A 79 -5.72 28.47 19.18
N TYR A 80 -4.56 27.87 18.91
CA TYR A 80 -3.56 27.52 19.90
C TYR A 80 -2.24 28.26 19.69
N ALA A 81 -1.42 28.27 20.74
CA ALA A 81 -0.01 28.61 20.62
C ALA A 81 0.78 27.32 20.37
N TYR A 82 1.73 27.36 19.43
CA TYR A 82 2.57 26.22 19.09
C TYR A 82 4.02 26.49 19.44
N TYR A 83 4.76 25.42 19.72
CA TYR A 83 6.12 25.55 20.22
C TYR A 83 7.14 24.73 19.44
N VAL A 84 8.20 25.38 18.97
CA VAL A 84 9.33 24.75 18.27
C VAL A 84 9.96 23.65 19.12
N ASN A 85 10.13 23.90 20.43
CA ASN A 85 10.71 22.93 21.37
C ASN A 85 9.79 21.74 21.70
N LYS A 86 8.59 21.69 21.13
CA LYS A 86 7.63 20.59 21.20
C LYS A 86 7.36 20.02 19.80
N ASN A 87 8.39 19.96 18.96
CA ASN A 87 8.30 19.49 17.57
C ASN A 87 7.26 20.26 16.72
N GLY A 88 7.15 21.57 16.94
CA GLY A 88 6.29 22.47 16.17
C GLY A 88 6.61 22.42 14.68
N ARG A 89 5.61 22.06 13.86
CA ARG A 89 5.75 21.87 12.41
C ARG A 89 4.45 22.18 11.67
N LEU A 90 4.59 22.45 10.38
CA LEU A 90 3.50 22.55 9.42
C LEU A 90 3.59 21.39 8.43
N GLU A 91 2.51 20.65 8.29
CA GLU A 91 2.37 19.63 7.24
C GLU A 91 1.56 20.23 6.07
N GLY A 92 2.05 20.09 4.85
CA GLY A 92 1.41 20.63 3.65
C GLY A 92 1.74 19.81 2.40
N PRO A 93 0.99 19.98 1.30
CA PRO A 93 1.27 19.26 0.06
C PRO A 93 2.69 19.48 -0.44
N ASP A 94 3.29 18.42 -0.99
CA ASP A 94 4.61 18.49 -1.63
C ASP A 94 4.49 19.19 -3.01
N PRO A 95 5.07 20.40 -3.18
CA PRO A 95 4.95 21.14 -4.43
C PRO A 95 5.67 20.49 -5.61
N ASP A 96 6.61 19.57 -5.37
CA ASP A 96 7.35 18.88 -6.43
C ASP A 96 6.48 17.87 -7.19
N PHE A 97 5.37 17.42 -6.57
CA PHE A 97 4.47 16.41 -7.14
C PHE A 97 3.06 16.94 -7.42
N GLY A 98 2.53 17.82 -6.57
CA GLY A 98 1.22 18.42 -6.77
C GLY A 98 0.06 17.41 -6.70
N LYS A 99 -0.94 17.60 -7.57
CA LYS A 99 -2.18 16.82 -7.62
C LYS A 99 -2.21 15.83 -8.78
N GLY A 100 -2.98 14.76 -8.64
CA GLY A 100 -3.19 13.80 -9.74
C GLY A 100 -4.51 13.04 -9.66
N ALA A 101 -4.91 12.44 -10.78
CA ALA A 101 -6.10 11.60 -10.83
C ALA A 101 -5.93 10.34 -9.98
N PHE A 102 -4.72 9.76 -9.96
CA PHE A 102 -4.30 8.64 -9.13
C PHE A 102 -4.60 8.78 -7.62
N PRO A 103 -4.07 9.81 -6.91
CA PRO A 103 -4.38 9.97 -5.49
C PRO A 103 -5.85 10.29 -5.22
N ALA A 104 -6.54 10.99 -6.15
CA ALA A 104 -7.98 11.24 -6.05
C ALA A 104 -8.78 9.94 -6.11
N ALA A 105 -8.44 9.05 -7.04
CA ALA A 105 -9.08 7.76 -7.25
C ALA A 105 -9.05 6.89 -5.99
N PHE A 106 -7.87 6.72 -5.38
CA PHE A 106 -7.74 5.92 -4.16
C PHE A 106 -8.41 6.56 -2.94
N ALA A 107 -8.41 7.89 -2.83
CA ALA A 107 -9.17 8.58 -1.80
C ALA A 107 -10.67 8.29 -1.94
N ILE A 108 -11.24 8.35 -3.15
CA ILE A 108 -12.65 7.99 -3.39
C ILE A 108 -12.93 6.54 -3.03
N ASP A 109 -12.04 5.59 -3.35
CA ASP A 109 -12.24 4.18 -3.02
C ASP A 109 -12.41 3.93 -1.51
N PHE A 110 -11.59 4.59 -0.69
CA PHE A 110 -11.76 4.59 0.77
C PHE A 110 -13.04 5.31 1.19
N LEU A 111 -13.24 6.54 0.71
CA LEU A 111 -14.35 7.40 1.12
C LEU A 111 -15.71 6.79 0.78
N TYR A 112 -15.84 6.06 -0.34
CA TYR A 112 -17.05 5.32 -0.70
C TYR A 112 -17.40 4.25 0.34
N GLN A 113 -16.41 3.51 0.86
CA GLN A 113 -16.64 2.54 1.92
C GLN A 113 -16.93 3.23 3.26
N ALA A 114 -16.19 4.31 3.56
CA ALA A 114 -16.41 5.13 4.74
C ALA A 114 -17.83 5.72 4.78
N TYR A 115 -18.37 6.16 3.64
CA TYR A 115 -19.73 6.70 3.51
C TYR A 115 -20.78 5.73 4.04
N SER A 116 -20.58 4.42 3.90
CA SER A 116 -21.53 3.40 4.35
C SER A 116 -21.24 2.86 5.76
N ALA A 117 -20.13 3.25 6.39
CA ALA A 117 -19.70 2.70 7.67
C ALA A 117 -20.26 3.48 8.86
N GLU A 118 -20.74 2.75 9.88
CA GLU A 118 -21.39 3.32 11.07
C GLU A 118 -20.51 4.35 11.80
N GLN A 119 -19.19 4.15 11.81
CA GLN A 119 -18.25 5.05 12.48
C GLN A 119 -18.18 6.46 11.86
N PHE A 120 -18.70 6.63 10.64
CA PHE A 120 -18.72 7.91 9.91
C PHE A 120 -20.13 8.44 9.66
N GLU A 121 -21.14 7.96 10.40
CA GLU A 121 -22.53 8.36 10.21
C GLU A 121 -22.72 9.88 10.27
N SER A 122 -22.01 10.55 11.20
CA SER A 122 -22.05 12.01 11.35
C SER A 122 -21.29 12.78 10.25
N GLN A 123 -20.44 12.11 9.47
CA GLN A 123 -19.57 12.69 8.45
C GLN A 123 -20.07 12.41 7.03
N LYS A 124 -21.16 11.64 6.85
CA LYS A 124 -21.65 11.22 5.53
C LYS A 124 -21.80 12.35 4.52
N THR A 125 -22.32 13.49 4.96
CA THR A 125 -22.49 14.66 4.08
C THR A 125 -21.14 15.19 3.59
N ASP A 126 -20.16 15.31 4.48
CA ASP A 126 -18.82 15.82 4.14
C ASP A 126 -18.07 14.82 3.25
N ILE A 127 -18.20 13.52 3.54
CA ILE A 127 -17.64 12.44 2.73
C ILE A 127 -18.22 12.47 1.32
N LEU A 128 -19.55 12.59 1.16
CA LEU A 128 -20.18 12.65 -0.15
C LEU A 128 -19.77 13.91 -0.93
N ALA A 129 -19.66 15.04 -0.25
CA ALA A 129 -19.15 16.28 -0.85
C ALA A 129 -17.70 16.10 -1.33
N LYS A 130 -16.85 15.46 -0.53
CA LYS A 130 -15.46 15.20 -0.90
C LYS A 130 -15.34 14.20 -2.07
N ILE A 131 -16.15 13.15 -2.11
CA ILE A 131 -16.22 12.22 -3.25
C ILE A 131 -16.59 12.98 -4.53
N THR A 132 -17.58 13.87 -4.46
CA THR A 132 -18.02 14.70 -5.59
C THR A 132 -16.89 15.62 -6.07
N GLU A 133 -16.23 16.33 -5.15
CA GLU A 133 -15.07 17.20 -5.44
C GLU A 133 -13.95 16.42 -6.15
N LEU A 134 -13.59 15.24 -5.65
CA LEU A 134 -12.52 14.43 -6.21
C LEU A 134 -12.90 13.83 -7.57
N ALA A 135 -14.16 13.39 -7.74
CA ALA A 135 -14.65 12.88 -9.01
C ALA A 135 -14.67 13.98 -10.09
N ASP A 136 -15.13 15.19 -9.75
CA ASP A 136 -15.09 16.35 -10.64
C ASP A 136 -13.64 16.71 -11.01
N PHE A 137 -12.72 16.63 -10.04
CA PHE A 137 -11.30 16.82 -10.31
C PHE A 137 -10.74 15.78 -11.29
N ILE A 138 -11.08 14.50 -11.14
CA ILE A 138 -10.68 13.42 -12.08
C ILE A 138 -11.23 13.72 -13.48
N LEU A 139 -12.49 14.12 -13.61
CA LEU A 139 -13.10 14.49 -14.90
C LEU A 139 -12.34 15.62 -15.58
N ALA A 140 -11.87 16.61 -14.83
CA ALA A 140 -11.07 17.71 -15.37
C ALA A 140 -9.70 17.27 -15.92
N GLN A 141 -9.21 16.08 -15.57
CA GLN A 141 -7.98 15.50 -16.10
C GLN A 141 -8.20 14.65 -17.35
N GLN A 142 -9.45 14.35 -17.73
CA GLN A 142 -9.74 13.48 -18.86
C GLN A 142 -9.48 14.18 -20.21
N CYS A 143 -8.80 13.50 -21.12
CA CYS A 143 -8.63 13.99 -22.49
C CYS A 143 -9.94 13.87 -23.26
N MET A 144 -10.56 15.01 -23.57
CA MET A 144 -11.86 15.07 -24.28
C MET A 144 -11.73 15.37 -25.77
N ASP A 145 -10.51 15.44 -26.32
CA ASP A 145 -10.28 15.68 -27.75
C ASP A 145 -10.29 14.36 -28.53
N PRO A 146 -11.34 14.05 -29.33
CA PRO A 146 -11.44 12.80 -30.07
C PRO A 146 -10.41 12.67 -31.20
N ALA A 147 -9.66 13.73 -31.53
CA ALA A 147 -8.56 13.66 -32.48
C ALA A 147 -7.27 13.08 -31.86
N LYS A 148 -7.18 13.03 -30.52
CA LYS A 148 -6.00 12.56 -29.78
C LYS A 148 -6.05 11.06 -29.53
N LYS A 149 -4.87 10.43 -29.52
CA LYS A 149 -4.70 9.03 -29.08
C LYS A 149 -4.98 8.87 -27.60
N ALA A 150 -4.73 9.92 -26.83
CA ALA A 150 -5.06 10.01 -25.42
C ALA A 150 -6.58 10.11 -25.13
N TYR A 151 -7.47 10.20 -26.14
CA TYR A 151 -8.90 10.41 -25.95
C TYR A 151 -9.52 9.40 -24.97
N GLY A 152 -10.07 9.92 -23.87
CA GLY A 152 -10.64 9.15 -22.77
C GLY A 152 -9.72 8.81 -21.61
N GLY A 153 -8.39 8.95 -21.79
CA GLY A 153 -7.41 8.76 -20.73
C GLY A 153 -7.38 9.95 -19.77
N PHE A 154 -6.75 9.78 -18.61
CA PHE A 154 -6.54 10.84 -17.63
C PHE A 154 -5.06 11.22 -17.56
N LYS A 155 -4.76 12.50 -17.36
CA LYS A 155 -3.39 12.94 -17.15
C LYS A 155 -2.79 12.30 -15.90
N ASN A 156 -1.52 11.90 -15.98
CA ASN A 156 -0.78 11.35 -14.85
C ASN A 156 -0.59 12.35 -13.70
N SER A 157 -0.58 13.66 -13.98
CA SER A 157 -0.66 14.72 -12.97
C SER A 157 -1.43 15.93 -13.51
N GLU A 158 -1.85 16.85 -12.64
CA GLU A 158 -2.61 18.06 -13.03
C GLU A 158 -1.90 18.88 -14.13
N THR A 159 -0.57 18.89 -14.10
CA THR A 159 0.30 19.57 -15.08
C THR A 159 0.94 18.64 -16.09
N GLY A 160 0.70 17.33 -15.99
CA GLY A 160 1.27 16.29 -16.84
C GLY A 160 0.68 16.26 -18.25
N THR A 161 1.42 15.63 -19.16
CA THR A 161 1.05 15.46 -20.56
C THR A 161 0.79 14.01 -20.95
N GLU A 162 1.16 13.07 -20.11
CA GLU A 162 1.05 11.64 -20.36
C GLU A 162 -0.27 11.09 -19.81
N HIS A 163 -0.85 10.15 -20.54
CA HIS A 163 -2.06 9.43 -20.14
C HIS A 163 -1.70 7.95 -20.07
N TRP A 164 -1.69 7.41 -18.86
CA TRP A 164 -1.21 6.06 -18.58
C TRP A 164 -2.36 5.07 -18.53
N SER A 165 -2.14 3.84 -19.01
CA SER A 165 -3.15 2.77 -18.97
C SER A 165 -3.58 2.49 -17.52
N ILE A 166 -2.61 2.24 -16.65
CA ILE A 166 -2.85 2.01 -15.23
C ILE A 166 -3.66 3.13 -14.53
N ASP A 167 -3.44 4.39 -14.88
CA ASP A 167 -4.18 5.50 -14.26
C ASP A 167 -5.63 5.52 -14.73
N ALA A 168 -5.91 5.14 -15.98
CA ALA A 168 -7.27 4.93 -16.44
C ALA A 168 -7.96 3.77 -15.73
N GLY A 169 -7.30 2.62 -15.58
CA GLY A 169 -7.83 1.49 -14.82
C GLY A 169 -8.09 1.82 -13.36
N ARG A 170 -7.24 2.65 -12.73
CA ARG A 170 -7.43 3.15 -11.36
C ARG A 170 -8.57 4.15 -11.23
N CYS A 171 -8.85 4.97 -12.23
CA CYS A 171 -9.92 5.95 -12.19
C CYS A 171 -11.32 5.36 -12.46
N ILE A 172 -11.42 4.25 -13.21
CA ILE A 172 -12.71 3.65 -13.56
C ILE A 172 -13.53 3.24 -12.30
N PRO A 173 -13.02 2.39 -11.37
CA PRO A 173 -13.79 1.99 -10.20
C PRO A 173 -14.31 3.15 -9.33
N PRO A 174 -13.50 4.15 -8.94
CA PRO A 174 -13.97 5.26 -8.12
C PRO A 174 -14.97 6.17 -8.84
N LEU A 175 -14.86 6.36 -10.16
CA LEU A 175 -15.88 7.09 -10.93
C LEU A 175 -17.22 6.35 -10.94
N LEU A 176 -17.20 5.02 -11.08
CA LEU A 176 -18.42 4.20 -11.00
C LEU A 176 -19.04 4.24 -9.59
N LYS A 177 -18.22 4.20 -8.54
CA LYS A 177 -18.65 4.36 -7.14
C LYS A 177 -19.24 5.74 -6.87
N ALA A 178 -18.61 6.81 -7.38
CA ALA A 178 -19.15 8.17 -7.29
C ALA A 178 -20.48 8.29 -8.05
N TYR A 179 -20.61 7.67 -9.22
CA TYR A 179 -21.86 7.58 -9.96
C TYR A 179 -22.96 6.89 -9.15
N GLU A 180 -22.66 5.75 -8.51
CA GLU A 180 -23.62 5.01 -7.69
C GLU A 180 -24.19 5.88 -6.55
N LEU A 181 -23.36 6.68 -5.90
CA LEU A 181 -23.79 7.54 -4.79
C LEU A 181 -24.53 8.81 -5.23
N THR A 182 -24.20 9.37 -6.40
CA THR A 182 -24.65 10.70 -6.81
C THR A 182 -25.68 10.70 -7.94
N GLY A 183 -25.71 9.64 -8.75
CA GLY A 183 -26.45 9.59 -10.01
C GLY A 183 -25.87 10.48 -11.12
N THR A 184 -24.70 11.11 -10.92
CA THR A 184 -24.09 12.02 -11.90
C THR A 184 -23.59 11.26 -13.12
N VAL A 185 -24.36 11.34 -14.22
CA VAL A 185 -24.11 10.62 -15.48
C VAL A 185 -22.72 10.92 -16.07
N GLY A 186 -22.16 12.10 -15.80
CA GLY A 186 -20.81 12.46 -16.22
C GLY A 186 -19.73 11.47 -15.74
N TYR A 187 -19.84 10.97 -14.50
CA TYR A 187 -18.89 10.01 -13.94
C TYR A 187 -18.96 8.65 -14.64
N LEU A 188 -20.18 8.16 -14.90
CA LEU A 188 -20.40 6.95 -15.69
C LEU A 188 -19.85 7.09 -17.11
N ASN A 189 -20.14 8.20 -17.78
CA ASN A 189 -19.66 8.45 -19.15
C ASN A 189 -18.14 8.52 -19.22
N ALA A 190 -17.50 9.17 -18.25
CA ALA A 190 -16.04 9.23 -18.15
C ALA A 190 -15.41 7.84 -17.96
N ALA A 191 -15.99 7.00 -17.08
CA ALA A 191 -15.56 5.63 -16.87
C ALA A 191 -15.72 4.76 -18.13
N LYS A 192 -16.85 4.88 -18.83
CA LYS A 192 -17.09 4.19 -20.12
C LYS A 192 -16.07 4.61 -21.18
N LEU A 193 -15.80 5.90 -21.29
CA LEU A 193 -14.85 6.44 -22.26
C LEU A 193 -13.43 5.95 -21.98
N ALA A 194 -13.01 5.92 -20.71
CA ALA A 194 -11.72 5.38 -20.30
C ALA A 194 -11.59 3.88 -20.65
N GLY A 195 -12.62 3.06 -20.37
CA GLY A 195 -12.59 1.64 -20.66
C GLY A 195 -12.77 1.30 -22.14
N ALA A 196 -13.90 1.68 -22.74
CA ALA A 196 -14.32 1.22 -24.07
C ALA A 196 -13.57 1.89 -25.22
N THR A 197 -12.88 2.99 -24.96
CA THR A 197 -12.14 3.78 -25.96
C THR A 197 -10.67 3.88 -25.61
N PHE A 198 -10.32 4.48 -24.48
CA PHE A 198 -8.90 4.72 -24.16
C PHE A 198 -8.13 3.41 -23.97
N LEU A 199 -8.50 2.56 -22.99
CA LEU A 199 -7.82 1.28 -22.75
C LEU A 199 -7.87 0.35 -23.96
N TYR A 200 -8.98 0.34 -24.70
CA TYR A 200 -9.06 -0.37 -25.98
C TYR A 200 -8.00 0.11 -26.97
N ASN A 201 -7.84 1.43 -27.12
CA ASN A 201 -6.81 2.00 -27.97
C ASN A 201 -5.40 1.67 -27.45
N MET A 202 -5.17 1.72 -26.14
CA MET A 202 -3.88 1.37 -25.53
C MET A 202 -3.46 -0.08 -25.84
N GLN A 203 -4.42 -0.99 -26.02
CA GLN A 203 -4.17 -2.39 -26.36
C GLN A 203 -3.99 -2.62 -27.87
N HIS A 204 -4.72 -1.89 -28.73
CA HIS A 204 -4.81 -2.19 -30.17
C HIS A 204 -4.00 -1.25 -31.07
N LYS A 205 -4.08 0.07 -30.84
CA LYS A 205 -3.52 1.09 -31.74
C LYS A 205 -2.00 0.99 -31.91
N PRO A 206 -1.20 0.69 -30.87
CA PRO A 206 0.23 0.54 -31.05
C PRO A 206 0.63 -0.47 -32.15
N ALA A 207 -0.10 -1.57 -32.31
CA ALA A 207 0.15 -2.54 -33.39
C ALA A 207 -0.32 -2.02 -34.76
N GLU A 208 -1.48 -1.36 -34.81
CA GLU A 208 -2.01 -0.74 -36.05
C GLU A 208 -1.10 0.37 -36.59
N GLU A 209 -0.38 1.05 -35.70
CA GLU A 209 0.48 2.20 -35.99
C GLU A 209 1.96 1.82 -36.09
N ASN A 210 2.30 0.53 -36.03
CA ASN A 210 3.67 -0.01 -36.07
C ASN A 210 4.58 0.47 -34.92
N VAL A 211 3.99 0.89 -33.80
CA VAL A 211 4.70 1.08 -32.53
C VAL A 211 5.10 -0.28 -31.96
N HIS A 212 4.19 -1.27 -32.08
CA HIS A 212 4.46 -2.69 -31.88
C HIS A 212 4.46 -3.41 -33.23
N ASP A 213 5.27 -4.45 -33.38
CA ASP A 213 5.38 -5.26 -34.61
C ASP A 213 4.15 -6.16 -34.84
N LYS A 214 3.39 -6.43 -33.78
CA LYS A 214 2.12 -7.15 -33.80
C LYS A 214 1.26 -6.81 -32.58
N TYR A 215 0.02 -7.29 -32.61
CA TYR A 215 -0.84 -7.32 -31.42
C TYR A 215 -0.36 -8.41 -30.46
N TYR A 216 -0.07 -8.03 -29.22
CA TYR A 216 0.36 -8.95 -28.16
C TYR A 216 -0.74 -9.25 -27.14
N GLY A 217 -1.70 -8.33 -26.95
CA GLY A 217 -2.74 -8.44 -25.92
C GLY A 217 -2.48 -7.62 -24.66
N GLY A 218 -1.26 -7.11 -24.43
CA GLY A 218 -0.99 -6.14 -23.36
C GLY A 218 -1.35 -4.70 -23.73
N PHE A 219 -1.43 -3.82 -22.74
CA PHE A 219 -1.65 -2.38 -22.93
C PHE A 219 -0.32 -1.65 -23.06
N ALA A 220 -0.21 -0.68 -23.97
CA ALA A 220 0.91 0.25 -23.94
C ALA A 220 0.91 1.04 -22.62
N ARG A 221 2.09 1.35 -22.07
CA ARG A 221 2.22 2.02 -20.77
C ARG A 221 1.53 3.39 -20.73
N TYR A 222 1.81 4.23 -21.73
CA TYR A 222 1.21 5.55 -21.86
C TYR A 222 1.21 6.05 -23.31
N VAL A 223 0.38 7.07 -23.55
CA VAL A 223 0.47 7.94 -24.72
C VAL A 223 0.44 9.40 -24.25
N ASP A 224 1.27 10.26 -24.84
CA ASP A 224 1.26 11.68 -24.50
C ASP A 224 0.22 12.47 -25.32
N ILE A 225 -0.02 13.72 -24.94
CA ILE A 225 -0.97 14.61 -25.63
C ILE A 225 -0.56 14.97 -27.07
N ASN A 226 0.68 14.65 -27.45
CA ASN A 226 1.20 14.82 -28.81
C ASN A 226 1.14 13.52 -29.62
N ASP A 227 0.42 12.52 -29.12
CA ASP A 227 0.22 11.22 -29.75
C ASP A 227 1.50 10.36 -29.83
N ASN A 228 2.48 10.63 -28.95
CA ASN A 228 3.67 9.78 -28.82
C ASN A 228 3.41 8.63 -27.85
N TRP A 229 3.60 7.41 -28.35
CA TRP A 229 3.40 6.18 -27.59
C TRP A 229 4.64 5.77 -26.80
N SER A 230 4.45 5.32 -25.56
CA SER A 230 5.36 4.37 -24.94
C SER A 230 5.13 3.01 -25.58
N HIS A 231 6.21 2.30 -25.92
CA HIS A 231 6.11 0.94 -26.46
C HIS A 231 6.06 -0.13 -25.37
N LEU A 232 6.37 0.18 -24.11
CA LEU A 232 6.42 -0.81 -23.04
C LEU A 232 5.01 -1.31 -22.68
N MET A 233 4.89 -2.59 -22.30
CA MET A 233 3.66 -3.15 -21.72
C MET A 233 3.89 -3.54 -20.27
N MET A 234 3.15 -2.94 -19.34
CA MET A 234 3.36 -3.13 -17.90
C MET A 234 2.54 -4.30 -17.39
N VAL A 235 3.13 -5.11 -16.50
CA VAL A 235 2.38 -6.17 -15.82
C VAL A 235 1.36 -5.59 -14.82
N GLU A 236 1.65 -4.40 -14.31
CA GLU A 236 0.78 -3.62 -13.41
C GLU A 236 -0.61 -3.36 -14.01
N ASP A 237 -0.73 -3.25 -15.34
CA ASP A 237 -2.00 -3.00 -16.05
C ASP A 237 -3.02 -4.16 -15.88
N LEU A 238 -2.62 -5.31 -15.31
CA LEU A 238 -3.57 -6.33 -14.83
C LEU A 238 -4.55 -5.76 -13.78
N TYR A 239 -4.18 -4.67 -13.08
CA TYR A 239 -5.07 -3.96 -12.15
C TYR A 239 -6.31 -3.38 -12.86
N ASP A 240 -6.22 -3.06 -14.14
CA ASP A 240 -7.31 -2.48 -14.94
C ASP A 240 -8.54 -3.42 -14.98
N PHE A 241 -8.33 -4.71 -14.73
CA PHE A 241 -9.38 -5.73 -14.73
C PHE A 241 -10.48 -5.43 -13.72
N ILE A 242 -10.18 -4.74 -12.60
CA ILE A 242 -11.20 -4.34 -11.63
C ILE A 242 -12.24 -3.43 -12.30
N GLY A 243 -11.77 -2.36 -12.96
CA GLY A 243 -12.63 -1.41 -13.64
C GLY A 243 -13.34 -2.00 -14.86
N LEU A 244 -12.60 -2.76 -15.68
CA LEU A 244 -13.14 -3.42 -16.87
C LEU A 244 -14.23 -4.44 -16.51
N LYS A 245 -14.05 -5.22 -15.44
CA LYS A 245 -15.06 -6.17 -14.94
C LYS A 245 -16.31 -5.45 -14.43
N MET A 246 -16.16 -4.37 -13.67
CA MET A 246 -17.31 -3.56 -13.22
C MET A 246 -18.13 -3.02 -14.41
N LEU A 247 -17.45 -2.49 -15.44
CA LEU A 247 -18.10 -2.05 -16.67
C LEU A 247 -18.82 -3.20 -17.38
N ALA A 248 -18.14 -4.34 -17.57
CA ALA A 248 -18.68 -5.49 -18.30
C ALA A 248 -19.92 -6.11 -17.61
N GLU A 249 -19.91 -6.18 -16.28
CA GLU A 249 -20.93 -6.90 -15.52
C GLU A 249 -22.12 -6.02 -15.12
N THR A 250 -21.90 -4.71 -14.92
CA THR A 250 -22.89 -3.84 -14.29
C THR A 250 -23.20 -2.56 -15.06
N TYR A 251 -22.17 -1.83 -15.51
CA TYR A 251 -22.34 -0.42 -15.89
C TYR A 251 -22.37 -0.14 -17.40
N ASP A 252 -21.80 -1.02 -18.22
CA ASP A 252 -21.72 -0.87 -19.68
C ASP A 252 -21.82 -2.22 -20.41
N THR A 253 -22.88 -2.97 -20.10
CA THR A 253 -23.12 -4.33 -20.59
C THR A 253 -23.18 -4.44 -22.12
N ASP A 254 -23.49 -3.35 -22.82
CA ASP A 254 -23.49 -3.31 -24.29
C ASP A 254 -22.07 -3.49 -24.88
N ASN A 255 -21.03 -3.07 -24.14
CA ASN A 255 -19.62 -3.31 -24.49
C ASN A 255 -19.03 -4.53 -23.77
N LYS A 256 -19.84 -5.37 -23.10
CA LYS A 256 -19.36 -6.52 -22.31
C LYS A 256 -18.34 -7.37 -23.05
N SER A 257 -18.66 -7.82 -24.27
CA SER A 257 -17.77 -8.67 -25.06
C SER A 257 -16.42 -8.00 -25.34
N LYS A 258 -16.40 -6.68 -25.53
CA LYS A 258 -15.15 -5.94 -25.73
C LYS A 258 -14.28 -6.01 -24.47
N TYR A 259 -14.86 -5.70 -23.31
CA TYR A 259 -14.13 -5.74 -22.03
C TYR A 259 -13.62 -7.12 -21.68
N GLU A 260 -14.44 -8.16 -21.88
CA GLU A 260 -14.03 -9.55 -21.64
C GLU A 260 -12.89 -9.98 -22.58
N THR A 261 -12.92 -9.59 -23.86
CA THR A 261 -11.80 -9.82 -24.78
C THR A 261 -10.55 -9.09 -24.33
N MET A 262 -10.63 -7.80 -23.96
CA MET A 262 -9.45 -7.06 -23.49
C MET A 262 -8.81 -7.72 -22.26
N MET A 263 -9.62 -8.13 -21.27
CA MET A 263 -9.12 -8.81 -20.06
C MET A 263 -8.53 -10.18 -20.40
N SER A 264 -9.19 -10.97 -21.26
CA SER A 264 -8.70 -12.29 -21.66
C SER A 264 -7.37 -12.22 -22.38
N ASP A 265 -7.23 -11.33 -23.37
CA ASP A 265 -6.01 -11.16 -24.15
C ASP A 265 -4.85 -10.69 -23.28
N ALA A 266 -5.10 -9.72 -22.39
CA ALA A 266 -4.10 -9.23 -21.45
C ALA A 266 -3.68 -10.31 -20.44
N ALA A 267 -4.63 -11.11 -19.92
CA ALA A 267 -4.34 -12.20 -19.00
C ALA A 267 -3.58 -13.35 -19.67
N GLU A 268 -3.84 -13.63 -20.95
CA GLU A 268 -3.11 -14.65 -21.72
C GLU A 268 -1.66 -14.21 -21.94
N PHE A 269 -1.44 -12.94 -22.30
CA PHE A 269 -0.13 -12.42 -22.61
C PHE A 269 0.72 -12.10 -21.37
N LEU A 270 0.19 -11.32 -20.42
CA LEU A 270 0.96 -10.78 -19.29
C LEU A 270 1.31 -11.84 -18.24
N ARG A 271 0.59 -12.96 -18.20
CA ARG A 271 0.78 -14.01 -17.19
C ARG A 271 2.19 -14.59 -17.18
N GLU A 272 2.80 -14.81 -18.35
CA GLU A 272 4.14 -15.38 -18.43
C GLU A 272 5.17 -14.49 -17.70
N GLY A 273 5.07 -13.17 -17.93
CA GLY A 273 5.89 -12.18 -17.24
C GLY A 273 5.59 -12.13 -15.75
N PHE A 274 4.30 -12.09 -15.40
CA PHE A 274 3.83 -11.97 -14.02
C PHE A 274 4.24 -13.14 -13.13
N GLU A 275 4.10 -14.38 -13.59
CA GLU A 275 4.49 -15.58 -12.83
C GLU A 275 5.99 -15.65 -12.51
N GLN A 276 6.79 -14.93 -13.30
CA GLN A 276 8.24 -14.82 -13.15
C GLN A 276 8.66 -13.50 -12.51
N LEU A 277 7.71 -12.67 -12.05
CA LEU A 277 7.96 -11.36 -11.44
C LEU A 277 8.75 -10.40 -12.34
N TYR A 278 8.45 -10.40 -13.64
CA TYR A 278 8.85 -9.31 -14.52
C TYR A 278 7.93 -8.10 -14.33
N LEU A 279 8.44 -6.91 -14.66
CA LEU A 279 7.68 -5.65 -14.51
C LEU A 279 7.04 -5.20 -15.83
N TYR A 280 7.72 -5.47 -16.95
CA TYR A 280 7.22 -5.08 -18.27
C TYR A 280 7.78 -5.95 -19.38
N PHE A 281 7.08 -5.97 -20.50
CA PHE A 281 7.56 -6.49 -21.79
C PHE A 281 7.96 -5.33 -22.70
N ASP A 282 9.04 -5.51 -23.47
CA ASP A 282 9.61 -4.53 -24.39
C ASP A 282 9.38 -4.95 -25.87
N PRO A 283 8.27 -4.53 -26.51
CA PRO A 283 7.89 -5.02 -27.84
C PRO A 283 8.78 -4.50 -28.96
N LYS A 284 8.98 -5.35 -29.97
CA LYS A 284 9.52 -4.95 -31.27
C LYS A 284 8.53 -4.01 -31.99
N PRO A 285 8.96 -3.21 -32.98
CA PRO A 285 10.30 -3.15 -33.57
C PRO A 285 11.33 -2.34 -32.78
N ASN A 286 10.90 -1.48 -31.84
CA ASN A 286 11.81 -0.59 -31.12
C ASN A 286 12.45 -1.24 -29.89
N GLY A 287 11.74 -2.18 -29.26
CA GLY A 287 12.21 -2.98 -28.14
C GLY A 287 12.92 -4.27 -28.54
N ASP A 288 13.41 -5.00 -27.54
CA ASP A 288 14.17 -6.24 -27.76
C ASP A 288 13.31 -7.52 -27.87
N GLY A 289 12.01 -7.41 -27.58
CA GLY A 289 11.03 -8.49 -27.57
C GLY A 289 11.10 -9.40 -26.35
N LYS A 290 11.54 -8.89 -25.19
CA LYS A 290 11.68 -9.67 -23.95
C LYS A 290 11.01 -9.01 -22.75
N TRP A 291 10.95 -9.80 -21.69
CA TRP A 291 10.52 -9.38 -20.37
C TRP A 291 11.67 -8.81 -19.55
N HIS A 292 11.42 -7.72 -18.84
CA HIS A 292 12.42 -6.98 -18.08
C HIS A 292 12.03 -6.76 -16.62
N ARG A 293 13.08 -6.64 -15.82
CA ARG A 293 13.07 -6.23 -14.42
C ARG A 293 13.93 -4.96 -14.29
N VAL A 294 14.06 -4.45 -13.08
CA VAL A 294 14.97 -3.32 -12.79
C VAL A 294 16.27 -3.81 -12.15
N GLY A 295 17.18 -2.85 -11.93
CA GLY A 295 18.53 -3.10 -11.43
C GLY A 295 19.51 -3.44 -12.55
N VAL A 296 20.81 -3.29 -12.26
CA VAL A 296 21.90 -3.46 -13.25
C VAL A 296 21.90 -4.87 -13.88
N ASN A 297 21.46 -5.87 -13.11
CA ASN A 297 21.41 -7.27 -13.55
C ASN A 297 20.00 -7.77 -13.88
N GLU A 298 18.98 -6.89 -13.87
CA GLU A 298 17.56 -7.24 -14.05
C GLU A 298 17.07 -8.36 -13.10
N THR A 299 17.52 -8.30 -11.85
CA THR A 299 17.15 -9.23 -10.79
C THR A 299 16.14 -8.64 -9.82
N GLU A 300 15.81 -7.36 -9.94
CA GLU A 300 14.99 -6.64 -8.97
C GLU A 300 13.61 -6.31 -9.53
N CYS A 301 12.57 -6.43 -8.70
CA CYS A 301 11.24 -5.88 -8.99
C CYS A 301 10.76 -4.95 -7.88
N TYR A 302 9.92 -3.99 -8.26
CA TYR A 302 9.12 -3.20 -7.33
C TYR A 302 7.95 -4.03 -6.83
N ASP A 303 7.55 -3.80 -5.60
CA ASP A 303 6.47 -4.56 -5.00
C ASP A 303 5.08 -4.02 -5.35
N ASP A 304 4.90 -2.70 -5.38
CA ASP A 304 3.62 -2.06 -5.66
C ASP A 304 3.02 -2.47 -7.03
N PRO A 305 3.73 -2.42 -8.18
CA PRO A 305 3.26 -2.97 -9.44
C PRO A 305 2.79 -4.42 -9.36
N ILE A 306 3.51 -5.25 -8.62
CA ILE A 306 3.21 -6.68 -8.49
C ILE A 306 1.98 -6.90 -7.60
N SER A 307 1.87 -6.15 -6.52
CA SER A 307 0.71 -6.13 -5.62
C SER A 307 -0.56 -5.68 -6.36
N PHE A 308 -0.48 -4.61 -7.16
CA PHE A 308 -1.61 -4.16 -7.98
C PHE A 308 -2.00 -5.19 -9.04
N ALA A 309 -1.03 -5.72 -9.79
CA ALA A 309 -1.27 -6.78 -10.76
C ALA A 309 -1.92 -8.03 -10.13
N LEU A 310 -1.46 -8.41 -8.93
CA LEU A 310 -2.01 -9.54 -8.18
C LEU A 310 -3.47 -9.32 -7.80
N LEU A 311 -3.82 -8.12 -7.30
CA LEU A 311 -5.19 -7.79 -6.93
C LEU A 311 -6.13 -7.76 -8.14
N GLY A 312 -5.66 -7.19 -9.26
CA GLY A 312 -6.40 -7.18 -10.52
C GLY A 312 -6.69 -8.57 -11.05
N LEU A 313 -5.66 -9.42 -11.12
CA LEU A 313 -5.81 -10.80 -11.58
C LEU A 313 -6.65 -11.63 -10.60
N TYR A 314 -6.51 -11.43 -9.29
CA TYR A 314 -7.35 -12.08 -8.29
C TYR A 314 -8.83 -11.70 -8.43
N THR A 315 -9.13 -10.46 -8.80
CA THR A 315 -10.50 -10.00 -9.07
C THR A 315 -11.08 -10.66 -10.32
N TYR A 316 -10.25 -10.92 -11.32
CA TYR A 316 -10.65 -11.57 -12.56
C TYR A 316 -10.82 -13.09 -12.41
N GLU A 317 -9.84 -13.78 -11.83
CA GLU A 317 -9.77 -15.26 -11.80
C GLU A 317 -9.98 -15.91 -10.43
N GLY A 318 -10.06 -15.11 -9.36
CA GLY A 318 -10.03 -15.61 -7.98
C GLY A 318 -8.64 -16.12 -7.59
N TRP A 319 -8.60 -17.10 -6.67
CA TRP A 319 -7.35 -17.71 -6.17
C TRP A 319 -6.74 -18.71 -7.15
N SER A 320 -6.46 -18.27 -8.38
CA SER A 320 -5.89 -19.10 -9.44
C SER A 320 -4.46 -19.57 -9.10
N LEU A 321 -3.94 -20.56 -9.84
CA LEU A 321 -2.58 -21.07 -9.63
C LEU A 321 -1.52 -19.96 -9.82
N THR A 322 -1.77 -19.03 -10.74
CA THR A 322 -0.93 -17.85 -10.98
C THR A 322 -0.91 -16.94 -9.74
N CYS A 323 -2.07 -16.58 -9.20
CA CYS A 323 -2.16 -15.76 -7.98
C CYS A 323 -1.46 -16.43 -6.79
N GLN A 324 -1.67 -17.74 -6.61
CA GLN A 324 -1.00 -18.53 -5.58
C GLN A 324 0.52 -18.51 -5.76
N ARG A 325 1.02 -18.71 -6.99
CA ARG A 325 2.46 -18.73 -7.30
C ARG A 325 3.12 -17.40 -6.95
N VAL A 326 2.57 -16.30 -7.43
CA VAL A 326 3.12 -14.95 -7.20
C VAL A 326 3.07 -14.59 -5.72
N TYR A 327 1.90 -14.74 -5.08
CA TYR A 327 1.75 -14.43 -3.65
C TYR A 327 2.71 -15.25 -2.80
N ASN A 328 2.75 -16.57 -3.00
CA ASN A 328 3.61 -17.44 -2.20
C ASN A 328 5.09 -17.20 -2.47
N PHE A 329 5.49 -16.82 -3.68
CA PHE A 329 6.88 -16.48 -3.95
C PHE A 329 7.32 -15.29 -3.10
N ILE A 330 6.55 -14.20 -3.10
CA ILE A 330 6.91 -12.97 -2.40
C ILE A 330 6.76 -13.15 -0.88
N GLN A 331 5.69 -13.80 -0.43
CA GLN A 331 5.45 -14.07 0.98
C GLN A 331 6.54 -14.96 1.62
N THR A 332 7.32 -15.68 0.80
CA THR A 332 8.45 -16.50 1.26
C THR A 332 9.83 -15.83 1.12
N ILE A 333 9.89 -14.58 0.65
CA ILE A 333 11.11 -13.75 0.71
C ILE A 333 11.51 -13.62 2.18
N ARG A 334 12.78 -13.95 2.48
CA ARG A 334 13.28 -14.05 3.86
C ARG A 334 14.05 -12.80 4.24
N ALA A 335 14.22 -12.58 5.54
CA ALA A 335 15.26 -11.68 6.02
C ALA A 335 16.64 -12.16 5.54
N SER A 336 17.53 -11.22 5.23
CA SER A 336 18.93 -11.50 4.87
C SER A 336 19.86 -11.10 6.01
N ALA A 337 21.13 -11.47 5.93
CA ALA A 337 22.13 -10.99 6.90
C ALA A 337 22.25 -9.45 6.88
N GLN A 338 22.03 -8.82 5.72
CA GLN A 338 22.03 -7.37 5.57
C GLN A 338 20.77 -6.73 6.14
N TYR A 339 19.62 -7.40 6.02
CA TYR A 339 18.31 -6.91 6.46
C TYR A 339 17.63 -7.92 7.40
N PRO A 340 18.20 -8.18 8.60
CA PRO A 340 17.68 -9.20 9.51
C PRO A 340 16.32 -8.84 10.11
N ALA A 341 15.96 -7.55 10.11
CA ALA A 341 14.69 -7.06 10.64
C ALA A 341 13.49 -7.28 9.71
N TYR A 342 13.69 -7.58 8.42
CA TYR A 342 12.61 -7.71 7.44
C TYR A 342 11.64 -8.85 7.78
N HIS A 343 10.34 -8.59 7.67
CA HIS A 343 9.28 -9.55 7.94
C HIS A 343 8.15 -9.47 6.88
N PRO A 344 8.00 -10.47 5.99
CA PRO A 344 7.03 -10.42 4.88
C PRO A 344 5.57 -10.36 5.34
N ALA A 345 5.27 -10.91 6.52
CA ALA A 345 3.93 -10.83 7.11
C ALA A 345 3.52 -9.42 7.58
N ILE A 346 4.45 -8.46 7.65
CA ILE A 346 4.12 -7.05 7.87
C ILE A 346 3.72 -6.48 6.51
N CYS A 347 4.71 -6.09 5.71
CA CYS A 347 4.55 -5.63 4.34
C CYS A 347 5.60 -6.31 3.48
N TRP A 348 5.42 -6.25 2.16
CA TRP A 348 6.48 -6.61 1.23
C TRP A 348 7.50 -5.45 1.11
N PRO A 349 8.76 -5.71 0.70
CA PRO A 349 9.80 -4.70 0.68
C PRO A 349 9.68 -3.86 -0.60
N GLY A 350 10.11 -2.60 -0.60
CA GLY A 350 10.00 -1.76 -1.81
C GLY A 350 10.69 -2.35 -3.05
N TYR A 351 11.75 -3.13 -2.83
CA TYR A 351 12.49 -3.83 -3.88
C TYR A 351 12.79 -5.26 -3.44
N ILE A 352 12.53 -6.20 -4.34
CA ILE A 352 12.78 -7.64 -4.14
C ILE A 352 13.83 -8.08 -5.16
N ASP A 353 14.91 -8.71 -4.69
CA ASP A 353 15.77 -9.49 -5.58
C ASP A 353 15.18 -10.89 -5.74
N VAL A 354 14.65 -11.17 -6.94
CA VAL A 354 13.94 -12.42 -7.23
C VAL A 354 14.90 -13.60 -7.40
N VAL A 355 16.18 -13.36 -7.66
CA VAL A 355 17.19 -14.42 -7.83
C VAL A 355 17.71 -14.85 -6.47
N THR A 356 18.13 -13.89 -5.64
CA THR A 356 18.65 -14.20 -4.30
C THR A 356 17.53 -14.46 -3.28
N ARG A 357 16.30 -14.05 -3.59
CA ARG A 357 15.10 -14.19 -2.75
C ARG A 357 15.20 -13.45 -1.42
N PHE A 358 15.78 -12.25 -1.48
CA PHE A 358 15.94 -11.33 -0.36
C PHE A 358 15.44 -9.91 -0.72
N PRO A 359 15.14 -9.06 0.28
CA PRO A 359 14.92 -7.64 0.04
C PRO A 359 16.17 -7.00 -0.56
N ALA A 360 15.98 -6.16 -1.57
CA ALA A 360 17.03 -5.35 -2.18
C ALA A 360 17.10 -3.93 -1.58
N CYS A 361 16.20 -3.59 -0.65
CA CYS A 361 16.16 -2.30 0.05
C CYS A 361 15.94 -2.47 1.57
N PRO A 362 16.22 -1.46 2.41
CA PRO A 362 16.08 -1.52 3.88
C PRO A 362 14.69 -1.12 4.43
N TYR A 363 13.66 -1.04 3.59
CA TYR A 363 12.34 -0.51 3.96
C TYR A 363 11.18 -1.27 3.32
N TYR A 364 10.03 -1.20 3.98
CA TYR A 364 8.77 -1.77 3.52
C TYR A 364 8.11 -0.85 2.51
N ASP A 365 7.44 -1.43 1.53
CA ASP A 365 6.38 -0.70 0.85
C ASP A 365 5.07 -0.88 1.63
N ALA A 366 4.66 0.18 2.33
CA ALA A 366 3.54 0.12 3.27
C ALA A 366 2.18 -0.10 2.58
N ILE A 367 2.03 0.33 1.32
CA ILE A 367 0.77 0.22 0.58
C ILE A 367 0.33 -1.24 0.39
N THR A 368 1.30 -2.15 0.36
CA THR A 368 1.14 -3.58 0.06
C THR A 368 0.25 -4.29 1.07
N SER A 369 0.34 -3.92 2.34
CA SER A 369 -0.60 -4.43 3.37
C SER A 369 -2.04 -4.05 3.09
N GLY A 370 -2.26 -2.83 2.58
CA GLY A 370 -3.58 -2.39 2.16
C GLY A 370 -4.02 -3.11 0.89
N ILE A 371 -3.21 -3.15 -0.17
CA ILE A 371 -3.60 -3.84 -1.42
C ILE A 371 -3.94 -5.32 -1.16
N LEU A 372 -3.16 -6.00 -0.32
CA LEU A 372 -3.28 -7.43 -0.08
C LEU A 372 -4.31 -7.80 0.99
N TRP A 373 -4.96 -6.84 1.67
CA TRP A 373 -5.78 -7.15 2.85
C TRP A 373 -6.87 -8.19 2.56
N HIS A 374 -7.54 -8.06 1.40
CA HIS A 374 -8.58 -9.00 0.96
C HIS A 374 -8.03 -10.41 0.73
N ILE A 375 -6.86 -10.51 0.09
CA ILE A 375 -6.18 -11.79 -0.19
C ILE A 375 -5.74 -12.43 1.12
N ARG A 376 -5.15 -11.66 2.04
CA ARG A 376 -4.72 -12.14 3.36
C ARG A 376 -5.90 -12.56 4.23
N ALA A 377 -7.01 -11.83 4.22
CA ALA A 377 -8.23 -12.22 4.93
C ALA A 377 -8.76 -13.58 4.48
N ALA A 378 -8.70 -13.84 3.17
CA ALA A 378 -9.13 -15.11 2.61
C ALA A 378 -8.11 -16.24 2.85
N HIS A 379 -6.83 -16.01 2.59
CA HIS A 379 -5.84 -17.10 2.40
C HIS A 379 -4.62 -17.05 3.32
N ASP A 380 -4.37 -15.94 4.02
CA ASP A 380 -3.20 -15.76 4.90
C ASP A 380 -3.54 -14.94 6.15
N LYS A 381 -4.44 -15.51 6.94
CA LYS A 381 -4.99 -14.89 8.15
C LYS A 381 -3.92 -14.55 9.20
N PRO A 382 -2.86 -15.36 9.41
CA PRO A 382 -1.77 -14.97 10.29
C PRO A 382 -1.07 -13.68 9.88
N SER A 383 -0.75 -13.51 8.59
CA SER A 383 -0.13 -12.28 8.10
C SER A 383 -1.08 -11.09 8.16
N LEU A 384 -2.38 -11.29 7.93
CA LEU A 384 -3.38 -10.23 8.15
C LEU A 384 -3.34 -9.71 9.59
N ALA A 385 -3.44 -10.62 10.58
CA ALA A 385 -3.44 -10.22 11.99
C ALA A 385 -2.12 -9.57 12.42
N PHE A 386 -0.98 -10.11 11.95
CA PHE A 386 0.33 -9.59 12.31
C PHE A 386 0.62 -8.22 11.69
N SER A 387 0.32 -8.03 10.40
CA SER A 387 0.42 -6.71 9.75
C SER A 387 -0.43 -5.67 10.47
N MET A 388 -1.70 -6.01 10.78
CA MET A 388 -2.59 -5.13 11.52
C MET A 388 -2.02 -4.76 12.90
N GLN A 389 -1.48 -5.72 13.65
CA GLN A 389 -0.90 -5.46 14.97
C GLN A 389 0.27 -4.45 14.90
N ILE A 390 1.11 -4.54 13.87
CA ILE A 390 2.25 -3.62 13.70
C ILE A 390 1.77 -2.25 13.24
N ILE A 391 0.94 -2.20 12.20
CA ILE A 391 0.47 -0.95 11.60
C ILE A 391 -0.39 -0.16 12.60
N ASP A 392 -1.20 -0.83 13.41
CA ASP A 392 -1.97 -0.19 14.49
C ASP A 392 -1.08 0.38 15.61
N LYS A 393 0.09 -0.23 15.85
CA LYS A 393 1.04 0.27 16.84
C LYS A 393 1.84 1.48 16.34
N TYR A 394 2.14 1.53 15.04
CA TYR A 394 2.98 2.55 14.39
C TYR A 394 2.21 3.34 13.32
N GLN A 395 0.99 3.77 13.67
CA GLN A 395 0.05 4.38 12.72
C GLN A 395 0.65 5.58 11.98
N GLU A 396 1.34 6.49 12.69
CA GLU A 396 1.88 7.70 12.05
C GLU A 396 3.03 7.35 11.09
N GLU A 397 3.91 6.43 11.46
CA GLU A 397 5.04 5.99 10.64
C GLU A 397 4.60 5.32 9.33
N PHE A 398 3.51 4.54 9.36
CA PHE A 398 3.00 3.84 8.17
C PHE A 398 2.23 4.74 7.20
N MET A 399 1.98 6.01 7.54
CA MET A 399 1.49 7.00 6.57
C MET A 399 2.58 7.45 5.59
N TYR A 400 3.85 7.27 5.96
CA TYR A 400 5.00 7.69 5.15
C TYR A 400 5.32 6.69 4.04
N TRP A 401 5.98 7.20 3.00
CA TRP A 401 6.61 6.36 2.00
C TRP A 401 7.89 5.73 2.56
N GLY A 402 7.87 4.40 2.65
CA GLY A 402 8.99 3.56 3.03
C GLY A 402 9.32 3.51 4.54
N PRO A 403 8.51 2.90 5.41
CA PRO A 403 8.90 2.60 6.78
C PRO A 403 10.09 1.62 6.82
N LYS A 404 11.17 1.96 7.53
CA LYS A 404 12.35 1.09 7.65
C LYS A 404 12.02 -0.21 8.39
N PHE A 405 12.70 -1.30 8.02
CA PHE A 405 12.50 -2.59 8.69
C PHE A 405 12.82 -2.58 10.18
N THR A 406 13.74 -1.73 10.61
CA THR A 406 14.35 -1.78 11.94
C THR A 406 13.57 -1.07 13.04
N ASP A 407 12.91 0.03 12.70
CA ASP A 407 12.25 0.93 13.65
C ASP A 407 11.04 1.64 13.05
N TYR A 408 10.64 1.29 11.82
CA TYR A 408 9.54 1.88 11.07
C TYR A 408 9.70 3.38 10.78
N SER A 409 10.80 4.02 11.19
CA SER A 409 11.08 5.41 10.83
C SER A 409 11.09 5.54 9.30
N PRO A 410 10.58 6.65 8.76
CA PRO A 410 10.43 6.76 7.32
C PRO A 410 11.78 6.95 6.63
N VAL A 411 11.93 6.42 5.41
CA VAL A 411 13.10 6.69 4.56
C VAL A 411 13.03 8.05 3.86
N THR A 412 11.84 8.64 3.78
CA THR A 412 11.60 9.98 3.24
C THR A 412 10.57 10.76 4.06
N PRO A 413 10.57 12.10 4.03
CA PRO A 413 9.59 12.89 4.78
C PRO A 413 8.17 12.88 4.17
N GLN A 414 7.96 12.25 3.02
CA GLN A 414 6.67 12.23 2.32
C GLN A 414 5.68 11.23 2.95
N LYS A 415 4.51 11.73 3.37
CA LYS A 415 3.30 10.92 3.55
C LYS A 415 2.60 10.75 2.21
N ALA A 416 2.24 9.53 1.83
CA ALA A 416 1.71 9.22 0.50
C ALA A 416 0.20 8.97 0.53
N MET A 417 -0.56 9.67 -0.32
CA MET A 417 -2.03 9.53 -0.37
C MET A 417 -2.49 8.11 -0.70
N ALA A 418 -1.77 7.43 -1.60
CA ALA A 418 -2.05 6.05 -1.94
C ALA A 418 -1.88 5.11 -0.73
N ASN A 419 -0.77 5.24 0.00
CA ASN A 419 -0.49 4.44 1.21
C ASN A 419 -1.58 4.65 2.25
N VAL A 420 -1.90 5.91 2.56
CA VAL A 420 -2.90 6.25 3.58
C VAL A 420 -4.28 5.74 3.18
N SER A 421 -4.68 5.88 1.91
CA SER A 421 -5.99 5.42 1.43
C SER A 421 -6.15 3.90 1.48
N TRP A 422 -5.12 3.15 1.06
CA TRP A 422 -5.15 1.68 1.10
C TRP A 422 -5.10 1.11 2.52
N LEU A 423 -4.29 1.70 3.39
CA LEU A 423 -4.26 1.31 4.80
C LEU A 423 -5.54 1.70 5.53
N ALA A 424 -6.16 2.83 5.21
CA ALA A 424 -7.46 3.20 5.76
C ALA A 424 -8.56 2.18 5.38
N GLN A 425 -8.51 1.63 4.16
CA GLN A 425 -9.37 0.51 3.77
C GLN A 425 -9.06 -0.77 4.57
N LEU A 426 -7.79 -1.09 4.82
CA LEU A 426 -7.42 -2.20 5.72
C LEU A 426 -8.02 -2.00 7.12
N PHE A 427 -7.82 -0.83 7.75
CA PHE A 427 -8.38 -0.53 9.07
C PHE A 427 -9.91 -0.64 9.10
N LEU A 428 -10.59 -0.10 8.08
CA LEU A 428 -12.05 -0.10 8.01
C LEU A 428 -12.62 -1.53 7.93
N ASN A 429 -11.98 -2.37 7.12
CA ASN A 429 -12.47 -3.72 6.84
C ASN A 429 -11.83 -4.81 7.68
N TYR A 430 -10.88 -4.48 8.56
CA TYR A 430 -10.22 -5.47 9.38
C TYR A 430 -11.22 -6.20 10.30
N GLU A 431 -11.14 -7.52 10.27
CA GLU A 431 -11.82 -8.39 11.21
C GLU A 431 -10.81 -9.39 11.79
N GLU A 432 -10.69 -9.39 13.11
CA GLU A 432 -9.78 -10.26 13.84
C GLU A 432 -10.02 -11.74 13.45
N PRO A 433 -9.03 -12.45 12.88
CA PRO A 433 -9.25 -13.80 12.38
C PRO A 433 -9.77 -14.79 13.42
N LEU A 434 -10.95 -15.35 13.18
CA LEU A 434 -11.56 -16.37 14.02
C LEU A 434 -11.35 -17.78 13.45
N THR A 435 -10.22 -18.39 13.78
CA THR A 435 -9.86 -19.76 13.38
C THR A 435 -10.07 -20.73 14.55
N PRO A 436 -10.10 -22.05 14.31
CA PRO A 436 -10.09 -23.04 15.40
C PRO A 436 -8.92 -22.81 16.37
N PHE A 437 -7.75 -22.43 15.87
CA PHE A 437 -6.58 -22.17 16.72
C PHE A 437 -6.71 -20.87 17.52
N THR A 438 -7.20 -19.78 16.94
CA THR A 438 -7.40 -18.53 17.72
C THR A 438 -8.46 -18.67 18.80
N ARG A 439 -9.47 -19.55 18.61
CA ARG A 439 -10.41 -19.94 19.68
C ARG A 439 -9.72 -20.69 20.84
N ILE A 440 -8.76 -21.55 20.53
CA ILE A 440 -7.97 -22.23 21.56
C ILE A 440 -7.08 -21.21 22.28
N LEU A 441 -6.39 -20.32 21.55
CA LEU A 441 -5.58 -19.26 22.16
C LEU A 441 -6.40 -18.39 23.12
N ARG A 442 -7.60 -17.96 22.73
CA ARG A 442 -8.47 -17.16 23.59
C ARG A 442 -8.93 -17.88 24.87
N SER A 443 -9.03 -19.21 24.83
CA SER A 443 -9.54 -19.99 25.97
C SER A 443 -8.45 -20.64 26.84
N LYS A 444 -7.26 -20.87 26.28
CA LYS A 444 -6.17 -21.64 26.90
C LYS A 444 -4.79 -21.02 26.74
N GLY A 445 -4.64 -20.02 25.87
CA GLY A 445 -3.37 -19.33 25.65
C GLY A 445 -2.98 -18.48 26.86
N GLU A 446 -1.68 -18.24 26.98
CA GLU A 446 -1.10 -17.25 27.88
C GLU A 446 -0.47 -16.12 27.07
N HIS A 447 -0.39 -14.92 27.67
CA HIS A 447 0.30 -13.78 27.09
C HIS A 447 1.81 -13.93 27.21
N VAL A 448 2.52 -13.68 26.12
CA VAL A 448 3.98 -13.65 26.06
C VAL A 448 4.41 -12.41 25.26
N LEU A 449 5.60 -11.89 25.55
CA LEU A 449 6.14 -10.77 24.78
C LEU A 449 7.06 -11.31 23.68
N LEU A 450 6.70 -11.03 22.44
CA LEU A 450 7.54 -11.24 21.27
C LEU A 450 8.42 -10.01 21.06
N TYR A 451 9.71 -10.24 20.93
CA TYR A 451 10.73 -9.25 20.59
C TYR A 451 11.29 -9.64 19.22
N PRO A 452 10.76 -9.06 18.13
CA PRO A 452 11.27 -9.34 16.79
C PRO A 452 12.75 -8.94 16.67
N ILE A 453 13.56 -9.78 16.03
CA ILE A 453 14.97 -9.47 15.77
C ILE A 453 15.11 -8.19 14.93
N ARG A 454 16.07 -7.34 15.31
CA ARG A 454 16.43 -6.08 14.62
C ARG A 454 17.82 -6.16 13.98
N GLN A 455 18.80 -6.72 14.67
CA GLN A 455 20.18 -6.89 14.18
C GLN A 455 20.73 -8.23 14.65
N ALA A 456 21.51 -8.88 13.79
CA ALA A 456 22.17 -10.17 14.05
C ALA A 456 23.68 -10.03 13.85
N GLU A 457 24.33 -9.17 14.64
CA GLU A 457 25.80 -9.02 14.69
C GLU A 457 26.37 -9.72 15.94
N ASP A 458 27.54 -9.31 16.45
CA ASP A 458 28.17 -9.87 17.66
C ASP A 458 27.25 -9.86 18.89
N LYS A 459 26.27 -8.94 18.93
CA LYS A 459 25.16 -8.93 19.89
C LYS A 459 23.84 -8.82 19.14
N VAL A 460 22.91 -9.74 19.42
CA VAL A 460 21.56 -9.69 18.86
C VAL A 460 20.79 -8.54 19.50
N ALA A 461 20.30 -7.62 18.67
CA ALA A 461 19.41 -6.55 19.09
C ALA A 461 17.98 -6.88 18.69
N TYR A 462 17.03 -6.49 19.55
CA TYR A 462 15.61 -6.72 19.34
C TYR A 462 14.86 -5.40 19.26
N SER A 463 13.75 -5.42 18.52
CA SER A 463 12.77 -4.33 18.49
C SER A 463 11.94 -4.31 19.78
N GLU A 464 11.05 -3.33 19.88
CA GLU A 464 10.12 -3.23 21.00
C GLU A 464 9.21 -4.47 21.12
N PRO A 465 8.78 -4.83 22.34
CA PRO A 465 7.92 -5.98 22.52
C PRO A 465 6.55 -5.80 21.88
N LEU A 466 6.01 -6.92 21.40
CA LEU A 466 4.64 -7.14 20.97
C LEU A 466 4.01 -8.14 21.93
N ASP A 467 2.83 -7.82 22.46
CA ASP A 467 2.05 -8.79 23.24
C ASP A 467 1.33 -9.75 22.30
N ILE A 468 1.58 -11.05 22.45
CA ILE A 468 0.95 -12.10 21.65
C ILE A 468 0.42 -13.22 22.55
N GLN A 469 -0.61 -13.91 22.08
CA GLN A 469 -1.10 -15.13 22.72
C GLN A 469 -0.36 -16.37 22.22
N ALA A 470 -0.01 -17.25 23.15
CA ALA A 470 0.65 -18.51 22.84
C ALA A 470 0.19 -19.66 23.73
N ILE A 471 0.28 -20.89 23.23
CA ILE A 471 0.32 -22.08 24.08
C ILE A 471 1.79 -22.45 24.27
N VAL A 472 2.23 -22.57 25.52
CA VAL A 472 3.63 -22.91 25.82
C VAL A 472 3.71 -24.21 26.62
N SER A 473 4.51 -25.15 26.13
CA SER A 473 4.82 -26.41 26.79
C SER A 473 6.33 -26.60 26.93
N PRO A 474 6.81 -27.45 27.86
CA PRO A 474 8.18 -27.97 27.77
C PRO A 474 8.42 -28.63 26.40
N THR A 475 9.59 -28.45 25.83
CA THR A 475 9.97 -29.14 24.59
C THR A 475 10.10 -30.63 24.86
N ARG A 476 9.65 -31.47 23.91
CA ARG A 476 9.81 -32.92 24.04
C ARG A 476 11.28 -33.30 23.90
N VAL A 477 11.74 -34.29 24.65
CA VAL A 477 13.18 -34.64 24.72
C VAL A 477 13.74 -35.01 23.34
N GLU A 478 12.94 -35.66 22.50
CA GLU A 478 13.28 -36.01 21.12
C GLU A 478 13.42 -34.82 20.16
N GLU A 479 12.95 -33.63 20.54
CA GLU A 479 13.04 -32.40 19.76
C GLU A 479 14.14 -31.45 20.26
N ILE A 480 14.87 -31.82 21.33
CA ILE A 480 15.93 -31.00 21.92
C ILE A 480 17.28 -31.37 21.34
N PHE A 481 17.96 -30.37 20.77
CA PHE A 481 19.39 -30.45 20.50
C PHE A 481 20.14 -29.89 21.72
N ILE A 482 20.73 -30.77 22.54
CA ILE A 482 21.41 -30.36 23.78
C ILE A 482 22.70 -29.62 23.44
N GLU A 483 22.74 -28.35 23.81
CA GLU A 483 23.93 -27.50 23.70
C GLU A 483 24.70 -27.46 25.03
N PRO A 484 26.04 -27.34 25.00
CA PRO A 484 26.83 -27.18 26.22
C PRO A 484 26.34 -26.02 27.09
N GLY A 485 26.09 -26.28 28.37
CA GLY A 485 25.60 -25.29 29.32
C GLY A 485 24.07 -25.17 29.44
N TYR A 486 23.31 -25.90 28.64
CA TYR A 486 21.84 -25.93 28.70
C TYR A 486 21.29 -27.25 29.24
N MET A 487 20.21 -27.17 30.01
CA MET A 487 19.46 -28.34 30.49
C MET A 487 18.15 -28.49 29.71
N ILE A 488 17.55 -29.68 29.76
CA ILE A 488 16.25 -29.96 29.13
C ILE A 488 15.18 -28.93 29.52
N ASN A 489 15.18 -28.48 30.78
CA ASN A 489 14.22 -27.48 31.29
C ASN A 489 14.44 -26.05 30.77
N ASP A 490 15.51 -25.81 30.02
CA ASP A 490 15.76 -24.53 29.35
C ASP A 490 15.09 -24.45 27.97
N TYR A 491 14.46 -25.53 27.49
CA TYR A 491 13.78 -25.57 26.20
C TYR A 491 12.26 -25.53 26.38
N ILE A 492 11.60 -24.70 25.58
CA ILE A 492 10.13 -24.61 25.49
C ILE A 492 9.68 -24.73 24.03
N THR A 493 8.49 -25.29 23.84
CA THR A 493 7.77 -25.21 22.57
C THR A 493 6.65 -24.19 22.70
N VAL A 494 6.57 -23.29 21.73
CA VAL A 494 5.59 -22.21 21.67
C VAL A 494 4.71 -22.42 20.43
N TYR A 495 3.40 -22.40 20.61
CA TYR A 495 2.44 -22.43 19.50
C TYR A 495 1.75 -21.07 19.42
N THR A 496 1.90 -20.39 18.28
CA THR A 496 1.41 -19.02 18.06
C THR A 496 0.58 -18.91 16.80
N PHE A 497 -0.31 -17.92 16.77
CA PHE A 497 -0.93 -17.49 15.52
C PHE A 497 -0.03 -16.49 14.80
N ALA A 498 0.70 -15.64 15.54
CA ALA A 498 1.69 -14.74 14.99
C ALA A 498 2.83 -15.52 14.30
N PRO A 499 3.25 -15.10 13.10
CA PRO A 499 4.39 -15.68 12.39
C PRO A 499 5.69 -15.34 13.13
N LEU A 500 6.28 -16.33 13.78
CA LEU A 500 7.59 -16.19 14.42
C LEU A 500 8.71 -16.41 13.39
N ARG A 501 9.87 -15.80 13.63
CA ARG A 501 11.10 -16.05 12.88
C ARG A 501 12.16 -16.67 13.77
N GLN A 502 13.10 -17.36 13.14
CA GLN A 502 14.33 -17.77 13.80
C GLN A 502 15.04 -16.53 14.36
N HIS A 503 15.63 -16.66 15.55
CA HIS A 503 16.28 -15.60 16.32
C HIS A 503 15.36 -14.51 16.89
N ASP A 504 14.05 -14.55 16.69
CA ASP A 504 13.15 -13.74 17.51
C ASP A 504 13.28 -14.17 18.98
N LYS A 505 12.98 -13.26 19.91
CA LYS A 505 12.99 -13.54 21.35
C LYS A 505 11.59 -13.54 21.94
N ILE A 506 11.29 -14.56 22.73
CA ILE A 506 10.06 -14.67 23.51
C ILE A 506 10.39 -14.47 24.99
N ARG A 507 9.71 -13.53 25.65
CA ARG A 507 9.74 -13.38 27.10
C ARG A 507 8.49 -13.98 27.72
N ARG A 508 8.69 -14.94 28.60
CA ARG A 508 7.63 -15.61 29.36
C ARG A 508 7.98 -15.63 30.83
N LYS A 509 7.11 -15.09 31.68
CA LYS A 509 7.27 -15.09 33.15
C LYS A 509 8.65 -14.57 33.60
N GLY A 510 9.11 -13.48 32.97
CA GLY A 510 10.39 -12.83 33.26
C GLY A 510 11.63 -13.55 32.72
N LYS A 511 11.48 -14.64 31.96
CA LYS A 511 12.59 -15.37 31.33
C LYS A 511 12.57 -15.16 29.82
N ASP A 512 13.74 -14.94 29.25
CA ASP A 512 13.93 -14.74 27.82
C ASP A 512 14.33 -16.06 27.15
N TYR A 513 13.77 -16.31 25.98
CA TYR A 513 14.01 -17.48 25.14
C TYR A 513 14.24 -17.03 23.70
N GLU A 514 15.26 -17.58 23.04
CA GLU A 514 15.50 -17.41 21.61
C GLU A 514 14.76 -18.47 20.82
N VAL A 515 14.11 -18.08 19.73
CA VAL A 515 13.47 -18.99 18.77
C VAL A 515 14.53 -19.66 17.90
N LEU A 516 14.68 -20.97 18.02
CA LEU A 516 15.67 -21.76 17.28
C LEU A 516 15.17 -22.19 15.90
N GLY A 517 13.87 -22.46 15.78
CA GLY A 517 13.25 -22.93 14.55
C GLY A 517 11.76 -22.79 14.62
N VAL A 518 11.15 -22.53 13.46
CA VAL A 518 9.72 -22.30 13.30
C VAL A 518 9.19 -23.20 12.20
N GLN A 519 8.06 -23.85 12.47
CA GLN A 519 7.33 -24.68 11.52
C GLN A 519 5.90 -24.15 11.41
N ALA A 520 5.50 -23.79 10.19
CA ALA A 520 4.10 -23.53 9.88
C ALA A 520 3.32 -24.86 9.86
N PHE A 521 2.11 -24.85 10.42
CA PHE A 521 1.17 -25.96 10.30
C PHE A 521 0.04 -25.56 9.37
N ASP A 522 -0.05 -26.22 8.23
CA ASP A 522 -1.03 -25.92 7.21
C ASP A 522 -2.23 -26.87 7.33
N PHE A 523 -3.43 -26.32 7.18
CA PHE A 523 -4.66 -27.07 7.14
C PHE A 523 -5.52 -26.57 5.98
N ARG A 524 -5.84 -27.48 5.05
CA ARG A 524 -6.64 -27.18 3.84
C ARG A 524 -6.04 -26.05 2.96
N GLY A 525 -4.72 -25.98 2.86
CA GLY A 525 -4.03 -25.01 2.02
C GLY A 525 -3.83 -23.62 2.65
N GLU A 526 -4.18 -23.46 3.93
CA GLU A 526 -3.95 -22.23 4.70
C GLU A 526 -3.11 -22.50 5.95
N THR A 527 -2.24 -21.56 6.31
CA THR A 527 -1.47 -21.63 7.57
C THR A 527 -2.41 -21.45 8.76
N ALA A 528 -2.53 -22.48 9.60
CA ALA A 528 -3.40 -22.45 10.78
C ALA A 528 -2.70 -21.87 12.02
N TYR A 529 -1.42 -22.21 12.23
CA TYR A 529 -0.59 -21.73 13.33
C TYR A 529 0.89 -22.04 13.10
N PHE A 530 1.75 -21.50 13.96
CA PHE A 530 3.19 -21.75 13.97
C PHE A 530 3.59 -22.49 15.23
N LYS A 531 4.45 -23.51 15.08
CA LYS A 531 5.16 -24.17 16.18
C LYS A 531 6.60 -23.68 16.17
N ALA A 532 7.06 -23.15 17.29
CA ALA A 532 8.44 -22.73 17.49
C ALA A 532 9.09 -23.50 18.64
N ASN A 533 10.34 -23.93 18.42
CA ASN A 533 11.19 -24.45 19.48
C ASN A 533 12.11 -23.33 19.97
N CYS A 534 12.12 -23.08 21.27
CA CYS A 534 12.88 -22.00 21.86
C CYS A 534 13.82 -22.51 22.95
N ARG A 535 14.99 -21.86 23.06
CA ARG A 535 15.99 -22.13 24.11
C ARG A 535 16.14 -20.90 24.98
N ARG A 536 16.22 -21.09 26.29
CA ARG A 536 16.41 -20.00 27.25
C ARG A 536 17.69 -19.22 26.94
N LEU A 537 17.68 -17.92 27.11
CA LEU A 537 18.88 -17.10 27.13
C LEU A 537 19.42 -17.09 28.58
N VAL A 538 20.59 -17.71 28.78
CA VAL A 538 21.24 -17.83 30.10
C VAL A 538 22.54 -17.03 30.08
N GLY A 539 22.73 -16.14 31.07
CA GLY A 539 23.98 -15.39 31.23
C GLY A 539 24.19 -14.19 30.29
N GLN A 540 23.11 -13.64 29.72
CA GLN A 540 23.13 -12.38 28.96
C GLN A 540 22.63 -11.20 29.80
#